data_AF-A0A957ZT86-F1
#
_entry.id   AF-A0A957ZT86-F1
#
_cell.length_a   1.000
_cell.length_b   1.000
_cell.length_c   1.000
_cell.angle_alpha   90.00
_cell.angle_beta   90.00
_cell.angle_gamma   90.00
#
_symmetry.space_group_name_H-M   'P 1'
#
loop_
_entity.id
_entity.type
_entity.pdbx_description
1 polymer ?
#
loop_
_entity_poly.entity_id
_entity_poly.type
_entity_poly.pdbx_seq_one_letter_code
_entity_poly.pdbx_strand_id
1 'polypeptide(L)'
;FLFEGGYVGVNPVEGGAANVCLLADYAAFARGDRDPMDMVHRLMQEQPEFGALLAGATFVDGSACVVAGVDTHRPLRPWQDVLCLGDTATMIPPLCGDGMAMALRSAELAAPLTHAYLTGALSEAAWRDAYTRQWHAEFAGRLRTGRLLERVLMQPRWNDWALALGRALPPLATQVVRLTRGGVPAVDSPSGR
;
A
#
# COMPACT_ATOMS: atom_id res chain seq x y z
N PHE A 1 4.82 -13.93 1.28
CA PHE A 1 4.71 -15.03 2.26
C PHE A 1 3.86 -14.54 3.41
N LEU A 2 2.78 -15.26 3.72
CA LEU A 2 1.86 -14.90 4.80
C LEU A 2 2.22 -15.72 6.06
N PHE A 3 2.13 -15.14 7.25
CA PHE A 3 2.43 -15.78 8.52
C PHE A 3 1.46 -15.33 9.62
N GLU A 4 1.48 -15.96 10.79
CA GLU A 4 0.61 -15.56 11.90
C GLU A 4 0.93 -14.13 12.36
N GLY A 5 -0.03 -13.22 12.19
CA GLY A 5 0.10 -11.81 12.58
C GLY A 5 0.77 -10.92 11.52
N GLY A 6 0.98 -11.38 10.27
CA GLY A 6 1.59 -10.53 9.26
C GLY A 6 1.89 -11.16 7.90
N TYR A 7 2.65 -10.43 7.11
CA TYR A 7 3.22 -10.92 5.85
C TYR A 7 4.57 -10.28 5.52
N VAL A 8 5.34 -10.99 4.70
CA VAL A 8 6.59 -10.51 4.09
C VAL A 8 6.50 -10.61 2.57
N GLY A 9 6.86 -9.52 1.89
CA GLY A 9 7.02 -9.44 0.45
C GLY A 9 8.49 -9.30 0.07
N VAL A 10 8.86 -9.88 -1.07
CA VAL A 10 10.19 -9.71 -1.67
C VAL A 10 9.99 -9.17 -3.07
N ASN A 11 10.63 -8.05 -3.39
CA ASN A 11 10.58 -7.45 -4.72
C ASN A 11 12.01 -7.20 -5.23
N PRO A 12 12.38 -7.72 -6.42
CA PRO A 12 13.66 -7.40 -7.03
C PRO A 12 13.81 -5.88 -7.23
N VAL A 13 15.02 -5.38 -7.03
CA VAL A 13 15.43 -4.01 -7.34
C VAL A 13 16.72 -4.05 -8.17
N GLU A 14 17.20 -2.90 -8.61
CA GLU A 14 18.40 -2.77 -9.42
C GLU A 14 19.65 -3.33 -8.72
N GLY A 15 20.69 -3.63 -9.50
CA GLY A 15 21.98 -4.06 -8.95
C GLY A 15 22.01 -5.49 -8.40
N GLY A 16 21.03 -6.33 -8.78
CA GLY A 16 20.94 -7.70 -8.29
C GLY A 16 20.47 -7.80 -6.83
N ALA A 17 19.91 -6.73 -6.28
CA ALA A 17 19.36 -6.69 -4.93
C ALA A 17 17.85 -6.96 -4.93
N ALA A 18 17.29 -7.16 -3.75
CA ALA A 18 15.85 -7.26 -3.54
C ALA A 18 15.44 -6.51 -2.28
N ASN A 19 14.30 -5.83 -2.33
CA ASN A 19 13.66 -5.24 -1.16
C ASN A 19 12.85 -6.33 -0.44
N VAL A 20 13.09 -6.49 0.86
CA VAL A 20 12.33 -7.37 1.75
C VAL A 20 11.50 -6.48 2.68
N CYS A 21 10.18 -6.48 2.50
CA CYS A 21 9.26 -5.61 3.23
C CYS A 21 8.29 -6.44 4.06
N LEU A 22 8.13 -6.08 5.34
CA LEU A 22 7.29 -6.79 6.29
C LEU A 22 6.21 -5.86 6.83
N LEU A 23 4.99 -6.40 6.95
CA LEU A 23 3.95 -5.83 7.79
C LEU A 23 3.56 -6.87 8.83
N ALA A 24 3.70 -6.51 10.11
CA ALA A 24 3.40 -7.39 11.23
C ALA A 24 2.67 -6.62 12.33
N ASP A 25 1.78 -7.32 13.02
CA ASP A 25 1.21 -6.83 14.26
C ASP A 25 2.25 -6.83 15.39
N TYR A 26 1.95 -6.09 16.45
CA TYR A 26 2.86 -5.94 17.57
C TYR A 26 3.12 -7.27 18.31
N ALA A 27 2.15 -8.17 18.33
CA ALA A 27 2.30 -9.46 19.00
C ALA A 27 3.28 -10.35 18.25
N ALA A 28 3.19 -10.41 16.92
CA ALA A 28 4.10 -11.14 16.05
C ALA A 28 5.53 -10.60 16.10
N PHE A 29 5.69 -9.27 16.17
CA PHE A 29 6.99 -8.63 16.35
C PHE A 29 7.57 -8.86 17.75
N ALA A 30 6.75 -8.80 18.80
CA ALA A 30 7.21 -8.95 20.19
C ALA A 30 7.57 -10.40 20.60
N ARG A 31 7.52 -11.39 19.70
CA ARG A 31 7.88 -12.80 19.96
C ARG A 31 9.39 -13.03 20.03
N GLY A 32 10.08 -12.21 20.81
CA GLY A 32 11.52 -12.32 21.08
C GLY A 32 12.41 -11.55 20.13
N ASP A 33 11.85 -10.90 19.11
CA ASP A 33 12.61 -10.12 18.13
C ASP A 33 12.83 -8.70 18.69
N ARG A 34 14.08 -8.38 19.05
CA ARG A 34 14.45 -7.02 19.47
C ARG A 34 14.97 -6.20 18.28
N ASP A 35 15.43 -6.88 17.25
CA ASP A 35 15.85 -6.33 15.98
C ASP A 35 14.91 -6.79 14.84
N PRO A 36 14.55 -5.91 13.88
CA PRO A 36 13.80 -6.30 12.68
C PRO A 36 14.40 -7.49 11.92
N MET A 37 15.73 -7.64 11.96
CA MET A 37 16.45 -8.74 11.35
C MET A 37 16.24 -10.07 12.07
N ASP A 38 16.00 -10.06 13.40
CA ASP A 38 15.65 -11.27 14.15
C ASP A 38 14.36 -11.87 13.57
N MET A 39 13.37 -11.02 13.30
CA MET A 39 12.11 -11.42 12.70
C MET A 39 12.29 -12.00 11.29
N VAL A 40 13.13 -11.39 10.45
CA VAL A 40 13.44 -11.92 9.11
C VAL A 40 14.09 -13.30 9.20
N HIS A 41 15.11 -13.46 10.05
CA HIS A 41 15.78 -14.74 10.24
C HIS A 41 14.83 -15.81 10.77
N ARG A 42 13.98 -15.48 11.73
CA ARG A 42 12.95 -16.37 12.26
C ARG A 42 11.99 -16.82 11.16
N LEU A 43 11.49 -15.89 10.34
CA LEU A 43 10.63 -16.22 9.21
C LEU A 43 11.34 -17.11 8.18
N MET A 44 12.65 -16.93 7.94
CA MET A 44 13.42 -17.83 7.07
C MET A 44 13.47 -19.27 7.59
N GLN A 45 13.46 -19.46 8.91
CA GLN A 45 13.41 -20.80 9.53
C GLN A 45 11.98 -21.38 9.55
N GLU A 46 10.98 -20.55 9.81
CA GLU A 46 9.58 -20.97 9.88
C GLU A 46 8.97 -21.25 8.48
N GLN A 47 9.48 -20.60 7.43
CA GLN A 47 8.94 -20.66 6.07
C GLN A 47 10.00 -21.14 5.06
N PRO A 48 10.06 -22.45 4.75
CA PRO A 48 11.11 -23.03 3.90
C PRO A 48 11.24 -22.38 2.52
N GLU A 49 10.12 -22.02 1.88
CA GLU A 49 10.15 -21.33 0.57
C GLU A 49 10.77 -19.93 0.66
N PHE A 50 10.51 -19.20 1.74
CA PHE A 50 11.10 -17.88 1.97
C PHE A 50 12.58 -17.98 2.33
N GLY A 51 12.94 -18.94 3.19
CA GLY A 51 14.34 -19.25 3.50
C GLY A 51 15.14 -19.65 2.26
N ALA A 52 14.57 -20.46 1.38
CA ALA A 52 15.21 -20.85 0.12
C ALA A 52 15.36 -19.67 -0.85
N LEU A 53 14.38 -18.76 -0.92
CA LEU A 53 14.45 -17.56 -1.75
C LEU A 53 15.60 -16.63 -1.34
N LEU A 54 15.87 -16.54 -0.04
CA LEU A 54 16.96 -15.71 0.50
C LEU A 54 18.26 -16.50 0.72
N ALA A 55 18.32 -17.77 0.32
CA ALA A 55 19.50 -18.60 0.50
C ALA A 55 20.70 -18.02 -0.27
N GLY A 56 21.79 -17.73 0.43
CA GLY A 56 22.99 -17.12 -0.14
C GLY A 56 22.88 -15.61 -0.40
N ALA A 57 21.75 -14.97 -0.08
CA ALA A 57 21.66 -13.52 -0.07
C ALA A 57 22.47 -12.92 1.08
N THR A 58 23.00 -11.72 0.87
CA THR A 58 23.67 -10.92 1.92
C THR A 58 22.81 -9.71 2.21
N PHE A 59 22.50 -9.47 3.49
CA PHE A 59 21.79 -8.26 3.88
C PHE A 59 22.67 -7.03 3.67
N VAL A 60 22.09 -5.96 3.15
CA VAL A 60 22.80 -4.70 2.91
C VAL A 60 22.87 -3.93 4.22
N ASP A 61 24.08 -3.69 4.73
CA ASP A 61 24.27 -2.98 5.98
C ASP A 61 23.62 -1.59 5.94
N GLY A 62 22.88 -1.25 7.01
CA GLY A 62 22.18 0.03 7.14
C GLY A 62 20.90 0.16 6.29
N SER A 63 20.49 -0.87 5.54
CA SER A 63 19.24 -0.82 4.77
C SER A 63 17.98 -1.14 5.59
N ALA A 64 18.15 -1.68 6.80
CA ALA A 64 17.02 -2.03 7.67
C ALA A 64 16.35 -0.77 8.23
N CYS A 65 15.02 -0.69 8.09
CA CYS A 65 14.22 0.39 8.63
C CYS A 65 12.90 -0.18 9.14
N VAL A 66 12.49 0.26 10.33
CA VAL A 66 11.20 -0.09 10.92
C VAL A 66 10.45 1.15 11.37
N VAL A 67 9.17 1.16 11.05
CA VAL A 67 8.21 2.16 11.46
C VAL A 67 7.08 1.48 12.22
N ALA A 68 6.67 2.09 13.33
CA ALA A 68 5.54 1.65 14.12
C ALA A 68 4.35 2.62 13.97
N GLY A 69 3.16 2.19 14.40
CA GLY A 69 1.96 3.04 14.33
C GLY A 69 1.29 3.08 12.95
N VAL A 70 1.47 2.02 12.16
CA VAL A 70 0.79 1.82 10.88
C VAL A 70 -0.68 1.47 11.13
N ASP A 71 -1.58 2.44 10.94
CA ASP A 71 -3.04 2.26 11.09
C ASP A 71 -3.75 2.31 9.73
N THR A 72 -3.89 1.14 9.11
CA THR A 72 -4.60 0.94 7.83
C THR A 72 -6.13 1.03 7.96
N HIS A 73 -6.65 1.26 9.17
CA HIS A 73 -8.07 1.46 9.46
C HIS A 73 -8.45 2.92 9.66
N ARG A 74 -7.48 3.85 9.59
CA ARG A 74 -7.73 5.29 9.71
C ARG A 74 -8.87 5.73 8.78
N PRO A 75 -9.91 6.43 9.30
CA PRO A 75 -11.00 6.96 8.49
C PRO A 75 -10.50 7.88 7.39
N LEU A 76 -11.19 7.85 6.25
CA LEU A 76 -10.87 8.69 5.11
C LEU A 76 -11.26 10.16 5.35
N ARG A 77 -10.26 11.04 5.27
CA ARG A 77 -10.38 12.49 5.41
C ARG A 77 -9.51 13.22 4.37
N PRO A 78 -9.99 13.40 3.12
CA PRO A 78 -9.28 14.17 2.09
C PRO A 78 -9.04 15.63 2.49
N TRP A 79 -9.82 16.14 3.45
CA TRP A 79 -9.76 17.51 3.92
C TRP A 79 -9.95 17.57 5.44
N GLN A 80 -9.08 18.31 6.13
CA GLN A 80 -9.18 18.64 7.56
C GLN A 80 -9.15 20.16 7.73
N ASP A 81 -8.25 20.71 8.53
CA ASP A 81 -7.95 22.16 8.52
C ASP A 81 -7.10 22.55 7.29
N VAL A 82 -6.53 21.54 6.63
CA VAL A 82 -5.72 21.66 5.41
C VAL A 82 -6.12 20.57 4.40
N LEU A 83 -5.76 20.81 3.14
CA LEU A 83 -5.81 19.82 2.07
C LEU A 83 -4.91 18.61 2.43
N CYS A 84 -5.44 17.40 2.36
CA CYS A 84 -4.69 16.17 2.60
C CYS A 84 -4.42 15.39 1.30
N LEU A 85 -3.18 14.96 1.10
CA LEU A 85 -2.70 14.16 -0.02
C LEU A 85 -2.20 12.79 0.46
N GLY A 86 -2.36 11.75 -0.35
CA GLY A 86 -1.87 10.39 -0.06
C GLY A 86 -2.25 9.90 1.35
N ASP A 87 -1.27 9.39 2.09
CA ASP A 87 -1.48 8.81 3.42
C ASP A 87 -1.95 9.81 4.49
N THR A 88 -1.82 11.12 4.25
CA THR A 88 -2.40 12.14 5.15
C THR A 88 -3.93 12.16 5.10
N ALA A 89 -4.53 11.74 3.98
CA ALA A 89 -5.97 11.63 3.83
C ALA A 89 -6.52 10.33 4.44
N THR A 90 -5.80 9.22 4.26
CA THR A 90 -6.05 7.93 4.89
C THR A 90 -4.84 7.05 4.62
N MET A 91 -4.44 6.22 5.59
CA MET A 91 -3.37 5.27 5.32
C MET A 91 -3.84 4.23 4.31
N ILE A 92 -3.13 4.13 3.19
CA ILE A 92 -3.48 3.20 2.11
C ILE A 92 -3.01 1.80 2.52
N PRO A 93 -3.90 0.77 2.51
CA PRO A 93 -3.50 -0.59 2.84
C PRO A 93 -2.28 -1.02 1.99
N PRO A 94 -1.15 -1.43 2.61
CA PRO A 94 0.07 -1.70 1.86
C PRO A 94 -0.10 -2.82 0.84
N LEU A 95 -1.03 -3.73 1.09
CA LEU A 95 -1.41 -4.82 0.20
C LEU A 95 -2.02 -4.36 -1.14
N CYS A 96 -2.48 -3.11 -1.23
CA CYS A 96 -2.88 -2.52 -2.51
C CYS A 96 -1.69 -2.28 -3.44
N GLY A 97 -0.50 -2.04 -2.90
CA GLY A 97 0.70 -1.70 -3.68
C GLY A 97 0.58 -0.40 -4.49
N ASP A 98 -0.35 0.48 -4.15
CA ASP A 98 -0.70 1.69 -4.91
C ASP A 98 -0.50 2.98 -4.09
N GLY A 99 0.13 2.91 -2.91
CA GLY A 99 0.25 4.03 -1.97
C GLY A 99 0.90 5.28 -2.58
N MET A 100 2.07 5.10 -3.22
CA MET A 100 2.80 6.18 -3.88
C MET A 100 2.04 6.77 -5.06
N ALA A 101 1.46 5.92 -5.91
CA ALA A 101 0.72 6.37 -7.08
C ALA A 101 -0.58 7.08 -6.68
N MET A 102 -1.28 6.64 -5.64
CA MET A 102 -2.41 7.37 -5.06
C MET A 102 -1.98 8.71 -4.46
N ALA A 103 -0.81 8.79 -3.81
CA ALA A 103 -0.29 10.06 -3.31
C ALA A 103 -0.05 11.06 -4.45
N LEU A 104 0.65 10.66 -5.50
CA LEU A 104 0.88 11.48 -6.70
C LEU A 104 -0.44 11.86 -7.37
N ARG A 105 -1.33 10.89 -7.57
CA ARG A 105 -2.65 11.12 -8.19
C ARG A 105 -3.50 12.08 -7.37
N SER A 106 -3.44 12.02 -6.04
CA SER A 106 -4.14 12.98 -5.18
C SER A 106 -3.60 14.40 -5.35
N ALA A 107 -2.30 14.56 -5.56
CA ALA A 107 -1.70 15.86 -5.88
C ALA A 107 -2.15 16.38 -7.24
N GLU A 108 -2.23 15.52 -8.26
CA GLU A 108 -2.76 15.87 -9.59
C GLU A 108 -4.22 16.34 -9.53
N LEU A 109 -5.07 15.68 -8.73
CA LEU A 109 -6.45 16.10 -8.51
C LEU A 109 -6.53 17.45 -7.78
N ALA A 110 -5.64 17.66 -6.81
CA ALA A 110 -5.63 18.88 -6.00
C ALA A 110 -5.11 20.10 -6.76
N ALA A 111 -4.12 19.94 -7.64
CA ALA A 111 -3.43 21.03 -8.30
C ALA A 111 -4.34 22.03 -9.04
N PRO A 112 -5.25 21.62 -9.95
CA PRO A 112 -6.12 22.58 -10.66
C PRO A 112 -7.11 23.28 -9.73
N LEU A 113 -7.63 22.57 -8.71
CA LEU A 113 -8.55 23.14 -7.74
C LEU A 113 -7.86 24.16 -6.81
N THR A 114 -6.63 23.84 -6.41
CA THR A 114 -5.79 24.74 -5.59
C THR A 114 -5.46 26.00 -6.38
N HIS A 115 -5.10 25.86 -7.66
CA HIS A 115 -4.86 27.01 -8.54
C HIS A 115 -6.10 27.91 -8.63
N ALA A 116 -7.28 27.35 -8.91
CA ALA A 116 -8.52 28.10 -9.01
C ALA A 116 -8.91 28.81 -7.69
N TYR A 117 -8.63 28.21 -6.53
CA TYR A 117 -8.81 28.88 -5.24
C TYR A 117 -7.84 30.06 -5.08
N LEU A 118 -6.55 29.85 -5.35
CA LEU A 118 -5.52 30.89 -5.19
C LEU A 118 -5.71 32.07 -6.15
N THR A 119 -6.34 31.86 -7.32
CA THR A 119 -6.70 32.92 -8.27
C THR A 119 -8.07 33.54 -8.02
N GLY A 120 -8.78 33.14 -6.96
CA GLY A 120 -10.10 33.67 -6.60
C GLY A 120 -11.26 33.17 -7.45
N ALA A 121 -11.05 32.15 -8.29
CA ALA A 121 -12.10 31.52 -9.11
C ALA A 121 -12.96 30.51 -8.32
N LEU A 122 -12.46 30.02 -7.18
CA LEU A 122 -13.20 29.17 -6.24
C LEU A 122 -13.17 29.77 -4.83
N SER A 123 -14.29 29.66 -4.12
CA SER A 123 -14.29 29.84 -2.67
C SER A 123 -13.62 28.63 -1.98
N GLU A 124 -13.16 28.81 -0.75
CA GLU A 124 -12.57 27.71 0.03
C GLU A 124 -13.55 26.53 0.21
N ALA A 125 -14.82 26.84 0.48
CA ALA A 125 -15.87 25.83 0.60
C ALA A 125 -16.05 25.04 -0.71
N ALA A 126 -16.07 25.73 -1.86
CA ALA A 126 -16.20 25.08 -3.16
C ALA A 126 -14.96 24.25 -3.51
N TRP A 127 -13.75 24.73 -3.16
CA TRP A 127 -12.50 24.00 -3.32
C TRP A 127 -12.50 22.69 -2.51
N ARG A 128 -12.80 22.79 -1.22
CA ARG A 128 -12.92 21.64 -0.31
C ARG A 128 -13.90 20.60 -0.84
N ASP A 129 -15.10 21.04 -1.21
CA ASP A 129 -16.15 20.15 -1.68
C ASP A 129 -15.80 19.47 -3.00
N ALA A 130 -15.24 20.22 -3.94
CA ALA A 130 -14.79 19.69 -5.23
C ALA A 130 -13.69 18.64 -5.05
N TYR A 131 -12.66 18.95 -4.26
CA TYR A 131 -11.55 18.03 -4.02
C TYR A 131 -12.02 16.77 -3.30
N THR A 132 -12.81 16.92 -2.24
CA THR A 132 -13.35 15.79 -1.48
C THR A 132 -14.14 14.84 -2.39
N ARG A 133 -15.01 15.38 -3.26
CA ARG A 133 -15.76 14.56 -4.23
C ARG A 133 -14.86 13.83 -5.22
N GLN A 134 -13.88 14.53 -5.82
CA GLN A 134 -12.95 13.92 -6.78
C GLN A 134 -12.12 12.80 -6.14
N TRP A 135 -11.61 13.04 -4.93
CA TRP A 135 -10.84 12.06 -4.19
C TRP A 135 -11.67 10.79 -3.90
N HIS A 136 -12.90 10.96 -3.39
CA HIS A 136 -13.78 9.83 -3.13
C HIS A 136 -14.11 9.04 -4.41
N ALA A 137 -14.41 9.73 -5.51
CA ALA A 137 -14.69 9.09 -6.80
C ALA A 137 -13.48 8.27 -7.30
N GLU A 138 -12.27 8.81 -7.17
CA GLU A 138 -11.04 8.18 -7.66
C GLU A 138 -10.63 6.96 -6.80
N PHE A 139 -10.71 7.07 -5.47
CA PHE A 139 -10.01 6.16 -4.56
C PHE A 139 -10.89 5.31 -3.66
N ALA A 140 -12.17 5.65 -3.44
CA ALA A 140 -13.01 4.93 -2.47
C ALA A 140 -13.23 3.45 -2.84
N GLY A 141 -13.25 3.12 -4.13
CA GLY A 141 -13.27 1.72 -4.59
C GLY A 141 -12.01 0.96 -4.20
N ARG A 142 -10.84 1.49 -4.56
CA ARG A 142 -9.53 0.87 -4.32
C ARG A 142 -9.29 0.61 -2.84
N LEU A 143 -9.62 1.57 -1.98
CA LEU A 143 -9.46 1.46 -0.53
C LEU A 143 -10.39 0.42 0.10
N ARG A 144 -11.64 0.32 -0.40
CA ARG A 144 -12.59 -0.69 0.09
C ARG A 144 -12.09 -2.08 -0.24
N THR A 145 -11.67 -2.30 -1.49
CA THR A 145 -11.09 -3.57 -1.94
C THR A 145 -9.82 -3.90 -1.17
N GLY A 146 -8.93 -2.93 -0.99
CA GLY A 146 -7.70 -3.04 -0.22
C GLY A 146 -7.91 -3.52 1.21
N ARG A 147 -8.77 -2.81 1.96
CA ARG A 147 -9.07 -3.15 3.35
C ARG A 147 -9.80 -4.48 3.49
N LEU A 148 -10.56 -4.90 2.47
CA LEU A 148 -11.18 -6.22 2.46
C LEU A 148 -10.12 -7.31 2.24
N LEU A 149 -9.25 -7.11 1.25
CA LEU A 149 -8.19 -8.05 0.93
C LEU A 149 -7.23 -8.22 2.11
N GLU A 150 -6.82 -7.12 2.73
CA GLU A 150 -6.00 -7.12 3.94
C GLU A 150 -6.67 -7.91 5.07
N ARG A 151 -7.95 -7.65 5.34
CA ARG A 151 -8.72 -8.41 6.34
C ARG A 151 -8.78 -9.92 6.05
N VAL A 152 -8.94 -10.31 4.79
CA VAL A 152 -9.01 -11.72 4.40
C VAL A 152 -7.65 -12.39 4.54
N LEU A 153 -6.59 -11.77 4.01
CA LEU A 153 -5.25 -12.37 4.05
C LEU A 153 -4.64 -12.38 5.45
N MET A 154 -4.98 -11.40 6.30
CA MET A 154 -4.49 -11.34 7.68
C MET A 154 -5.30 -12.20 8.66
N GLN A 155 -6.38 -12.85 8.23
CA GLN A 155 -7.08 -13.83 9.07
C GLN A 155 -6.47 -15.24 8.89
N PRO A 156 -5.86 -15.85 9.94
CA PRO A 156 -5.17 -17.14 9.85
C PRO A 156 -6.05 -18.27 9.30
N ARG A 157 -7.37 -18.21 9.54
CA ARG A 157 -8.34 -19.22 9.09
C ARG A 157 -8.59 -19.23 7.59
N TRP A 158 -8.38 -18.11 6.91
CA TRP A 158 -8.72 -17.94 5.49
C TRP A 158 -7.50 -17.79 4.60
N ASN A 159 -6.34 -17.51 5.18
CA ASN A 159 -5.09 -17.29 4.48
C ASN A 159 -4.75 -18.44 3.50
N ASP A 160 -4.63 -19.67 4.01
CA ASP A 160 -4.26 -20.83 3.18
C ASP A 160 -5.27 -21.08 2.05
N TRP A 161 -6.56 -20.91 2.36
CA TRP A 161 -7.64 -21.02 1.38
C TRP A 161 -7.58 -19.92 0.32
N ALA A 162 -7.34 -18.67 0.72
CA ALA A 162 -7.25 -17.53 -0.18
C ALA A 162 -6.03 -17.66 -1.11
N LEU A 163 -4.89 -18.12 -0.58
CA LEU A 163 -3.69 -18.39 -1.37
C LEU A 163 -3.90 -19.57 -2.33
N ALA A 164 -4.50 -20.67 -1.85
CA ALA A 164 -4.80 -21.84 -2.68
C ALA A 164 -5.76 -21.47 -3.82
N LEU A 165 -6.81 -20.69 -3.53
CA LEU A 165 -7.77 -20.21 -4.51
C LEU A 165 -7.11 -19.28 -5.54
N GLY A 166 -6.23 -18.38 -5.10
CA GLY A 166 -5.47 -17.49 -5.99
C GLY A 166 -4.55 -18.25 -6.93
N ARG A 167 -3.89 -19.31 -6.45
CA ARG A 167 -3.05 -20.20 -7.27
C ARG A 167 -3.89 -21.03 -8.25
N ALA A 168 -5.06 -21.49 -7.83
CA ALA A 168 -5.97 -22.30 -8.64
C ALA A 168 -6.73 -21.48 -9.71
N LEU A 169 -6.97 -20.18 -9.45
CA LEU A 169 -7.68 -19.27 -10.35
C LEU A 169 -6.87 -17.99 -10.63
N PRO A 170 -5.80 -18.08 -11.47
CA PRO A 170 -4.98 -16.93 -11.85
C PRO A 170 -5.77 -15.71 -12.38
N PRO A 171 -6.88 -15.87 -13.15
CA PRO A 171 -7.69 -14.74 -13.60
C PRO A 171 -8.30 -13.95 -12.44
N LEU A 172 -8.70 -14.63 -11.37
CA LEU A 172 -9.31 -14.02 -10.20
C LEU A 172 -8.26 -13.26 -9.37
N ALA A 173 -7.08 -13.85 -9.18
CA ALA A 173 -5.94 -13.15 -8.57
C ALA A 173 -5.56 -11.89 -9.36
N THR A 174 -5.48 -12.00 -10.69
CA THR A 174 -5.18 -10.86 -11.57
C THR A 174 -6.26 -9.77 -11.49
N GLN A 175 -7.53 -10.16 -11.39
CA GLN A 175 -8.64 -9.22 -11.25
C GLN A 175 -8.62 -8.49 -9.91
N VAL A 176 -8.32 -9.19 -8.81
CA VAL A 176 -8.13 -8.56 -7.49
C VAL A 176 -6.98 -7.56 -7.53
N VAL A 177 -5.84 -7.92 -8.14
CA VAL A 177 -4.69 -7.00 -8.31
C VAL A 177 -5.08 -5.78 -9.15
N ARG A 178 -5.86 -5.94 -10.21
CA ARG A 178 -6.37 -4.81 -11.01
C ARG A 178 -7.36 -3.93 -10.26
N LEU A 179 -8.12 -4.49 -9.31
CA LEU A 179 -9.08 -3.71 -8.51
C LEU A 179 -8.41 -2.97 -7.35
N THR A 180 -7.24 -3.44 -6.91
CA THR A 180 -6.42 -2.77 -5.90
C THR A 180 -5.43 -1.77 -6.51
N ARG A 181 -5.22 -1.80 -7.83
CA ARG A 181 -4.36 -0.85 -8.58
C ARG A 181 -5.20 0.09 -9.45
N GLY A 182 -4.87 1.37 -9.47
CA GLY A 182 -5.43 2.29 -10.46
C GLY A 182 -5.00 1.98 -11.89
N GLY A 183 -5.87 2.27 -12.86
CA GLY A 183 -5.43 2.45 -14.23
C GLY A 183 -4.63 3.74 -14.35
N VAL A 184 -3.54 3.74 -15.11
CA VAL A 184 -2.83 4.98 -15.46
C VAL A 184 -3.75 5.76 -16.40
N PRO A 185 -4.19 6.99 -16.06
CA PRO A 185 -4.91 7.83 -17.01
C PRO A 185 -4.03 8.03 -18.24
N ALA A 186 -4.61 7.98 -19.44
CA ALA A 186 -3.86 8.37 -20.63
C ALA A 186 -3.35 9.80 -20.42
N VAL A 187 -2.02 9.97 -20.46
CA VAL A 187 -1.42 11.30 -20.48
C VAL A 187 -1.74 11.84 -21.86
N ASP A 188 -2.68 12.78 -21.94
CA ASP A 188 -2.86 13.57 -23.14
C ASP A 188 -1.52 14.27 -23.40
N SER A 189 -0.83 13.80 -24.45
CA SER A 189 0.41 14.41 -24.87
C SER A 189 0.14 15.88 -25.14
N PRO A 190 0.94 16.82 -24.63
CA PRO A 190 0.73 18.23 -24.94
C PRO A 190 0.73 18.37 -26.46
N SER A 191 -0.39 18.83 -27.01
CA SER A 191 -0.53 19.17 -28.42
C SER A 191 0.66 20.04 -28.80
N GLY A 192 1.49 19.54 -29.69
CA GLY A 192 2.79 20.12 -29.98
C GLY A 192 2.71 21.57 -30.46
N ARG A 193 3.66 22.36 -29.96
CA ARG A 193 4.21 23.64 -30.46
C ARG A 193 3.27 24.84 -30.51
#